data_AF-A0A952X2W3-F1
#
_entry.id   AF-A0A952X2W3-F1
#
_cell.length_a   1.000
_cell.length_b   1.000
_cell.length_c   1.000
_cell.angle_alpha   90.00
_cell.angle_beta   90.00
_cell.angle_gamma   90.00
#
_symmetry.space_group_name_H-M   'P 1'
#
loop_
_entity.id
_entity.type
_entity.pdbx_description
1 polymer ?
#
loop_
_entity_poly.entity_id
_entity_poly.type
_entity_poly.pdbx_seq_one_letter_code
_entity_poly.pdbx_strand_id
1 'polypeptide(L)'
;MQTLISKCLVVLVTVCSLCFLGFALATTLGGPNWSAEMLELQGNAKTFELQGGAEFRGFEFSVTPSPPYRWTVVRGRDRQSVSNNAIAPKAIVDSLKAVTQEQQTRIRELQERRGDLQKLLDEWKGNSTADEQALGDRVADLLKTYEATRAEASQLATQVARGTEEAQKIEQRIAERREDVIRLRTQLAEIRTDGFRQRELRQELTDQLQELLAILEQAKERNQQLHQSQGGAGVAVTGSGTL
;
A
#
# COMPACT_ATOMS: atom_id res chain seq x y z
N MET A 1 78.59 91.02 20.90
CA MET A 1 78.12 89.63 20.67
C MET A 1 76.66 89.39 21.13
N GLN A 2 75.75 90.39 21.08
CA GLN A 2 74.35 90.21 21.51
C GLN A 2 73.33 90.04 20.35
N THR A 3 73.75 90.19 19.09
CA THR A 3 72.85 90.13 17.91
C THR A 3 72.83 88.77 17.19
N LEU A 4 73.77 87.87 17.48
CA LEU A 4 73.84 86.54 16.85
C LEU A 4 72.85 85.54 17.48
N ILE A 5 72.70 85.58 18.80
CA ILE A 5 71.77 84.71 19.54
C ILE A 5 70.32 85.03 19.15
N SER A 6 69.98 86.33 19.03
CA SER A 6 68.66 86.77 18.59
C SER A 6 68.33 86.31 17.16
N LYS A 7 69.29 86.37 16.22
CA LYS A 7 69.09 85.89 14.84
C LYS A 7 68.87 84.38 14.77
N CYS A 8 69.65 83.59 15.51
CA CYS A 8 69.45 82.14 15.57
C CYS A 8 68.08 81.78 16.15
N LEU A 9 67.64 82.50 17.19
CA LEU A 9 66.34 82.25 17.82
C LEU A 9 65.18 82.56 16.87
N VAL A 10 65.27 83.63 16.08
CA VAL A 10 64.25 83.96 15.06
C VAL A 10 64.19 82.89 13.96
N VAL A 11 65.32 82.39 13.48
CA VAL A 11 65.35 81.30 12.48
C VAL A 11 64.73 80.01 13.04
N LEU A 12 65.05 79.66 14.29
CA LEU A 12 64.48 78.47 14.93
C LEU A 12 62.96 78.61 15.14
N VAL A 13 62.49 79.77 15.61
CA VAL A 13 61.05 80.02 15.80
C VAL A 13 60.30 79.97 14.47
N THR A 14 60.85 80.57 13.41
CA THR A 14 60.21 80.54 12.08
C THR A 14 60.13 79.14 11.50
N VAL A 15 61.19 78.32 11.65
CA VAL A 15 61.16 76.90 11.25
C VAL A 15 60.14 76.10 12.06
N CYS A 16 60.09 76.28 13.38
CA CYS A 16 59.09 75.62 14.22
C CYS A 16 57.66 76.03 13.84
N SER A 17 57.40 77.32 13.58
CA SER A 17 56.09 77.79 13.11
C SER A 17 55.71 77.19 11.75
N LEU A 18 56.66 77.03 10.82
CA LEU A 18 56.43 76.36 9.54
C LEU A 18 56.11 74.87 9.72
N CYS A 19 56.80 74.17 10.63
CA CYS A 19 56.50 72.77 10.95
C CYS A 19 55.10 72.62 11.59
N PHE A 20 54.72 73.51 12.51
CA PHE A 20 53.38 73.51 13.10
C PHE A 20 52.30 73.85 12.06
N LEU A 21 52.57 74.76 11.12
CA LEU A 21 51.68 75.06 10.01
C LEU A 21 51.53 73.85 9.07
N GLY A 22 52.64 73.14 8.77
CA GLY A 22 52.62 71.92 7.98
C GLY A 22 51.80 70.81 8.64
N PHE A 23 51.93 70.63 9.97
CA PHE A 23 51.12 69.68 10.73
C PHE A 23 49.64 70.10 10.81
N ALA A 24 49.35 71.38 10.97
CA ALA A 24 47.98 71.90 10.93
C ALA A 24 47.33 71.69 9.55
N LEU A 25 48.07 71.91 8.47
CA LEU A 25 47.60 71.65 7.10
C LEU A 25 47.40 70.15 6.85
N ALA A 26 48.32 69.29 7.30
CA ALA A 26 48.19 67.84 7.16
C ALA A 26 47.01 67.28 7.97
N THR A 27 46.72 67.82 9.15
CA THR A 27 45.57 67.39 9.98
C THR A 27 44.25 67.92 9.48
N THR A 28 44.22 69.10 8.87
CA THR A 28 43.00 69.69 8.29
C THR A 28 42.65 69.11 6.91
N LEU A 29 43.64 68.78 6.07
CA LEU A 29 43.43 68.22 4.73
C LEU A 29 43.55 66.70 4.66
N GLY A 30 44.25 66.06 5.59
CA GLY A 30 44.48 64.61 5.64
C GLY A 30 43.61 63.86 6.65
N GLY A 31 42.67 64.55 7.31
CA GLY A 31 41.72 63.90 8.20
C GLY A 31 40.76 62.96 7.44
N PRO A 32 40.31 61.85 8.05
CA PRO A 32 39.30 60.99 7.45
C PRO A 32 38.04 61.80 7.11
N ASN A 33 37.48 61.56 5.92
CA ASN A 33 36.26 62.23 5.50
C ASN A 33 35.04 61.59 6.19
N TRP A 34 34.81 61.97 7.44
CA TRP A 34 33.74 61.43 8.28
C TRP A 34 32.34 61.65 7.71
N SER A 35 32.12 62.70 6.92
CA SER A 35 30.82 62.93 6.28
C SER A 35 30.57 61.96 5.12
N ALA A 36 31.61 61.58 4.38
CA ALA A 36 31.51 60.51 3.39
C ALA A 36 31.25 59.15 4.05
N GLU A 37 31.88 58.87 5.20
CA GLU A 37 31.69 57.62 5.94
C GLU A 37 30.30 57.55 6.62
N MET A 38 29.77 58.68 7.10
CA MET A 38 28.37 58.76 7.54
C MET A 38 27.39 58.54 6.40
N LEU A 39 27.65 59.15 5.24
CA LEU A 39 26.84 58.96 4.04
C LEU A 39 26.93 57.50 3.56
N GLU A 40 28.07 56.85 3.73
CA GLU A 40 28.24 55.43 3.47
C GLU A 40 27.43 54.56 4.45
N LEU A 41 27.43 54.87 5.74
CA LEU A 41 26.61 54.15 6.72
C LEU A 41 25.11 54.44 6.59
N GLN A 42 24.74 55.58 6.00
CA GLN A 42 23.38 55.95 5.61
C GLN A 42 22.95 55.32 4.29
N GLY A 43 23.86 55.22 3.30
CA GLY A 43 23.58 54.94 1.88
C GLY A 43 24.14 53.63 1.31
N ASN A 44 25.18 53.05 1.90
CA ASN A 44 25.63 51.66 1.65
C ASN A 44 24.86 50.63 2.47
N ALA A 45 23.70 51.00 3.02
CA ALA A 45 22.52 50.16 2.86
C ALA A 45 22.15 50.06 1.36
N LYS A 46 23.08 49.59 0.51
CA LYS A 46 22.69 48.87 -0.70
C LYS A 46 21.73 47.83 -0.17
N THR A 47 20.48 48.00 -0.53
CA THR A 47 19.37 47.09 -0.29
C THR A 47 19.82 45.68 -0.61
N PHE A 48 20.41 45.01 0.39
CA PHE A 48 20.49 43.57 0.41
C PHE A 48 19.05 43.16 0.67
N GLU A 49 18.31 42.97 -0.42
CA GLU A 49 17.06 42.23 -0.41
C GLU A 49 17.38 40.85 0.17
N LEU A 50 17.27 40.74 1.49
CA LEU A 50 17.18 39.47 2.15
C LEU A 50 15.89 38.84 1.64
N GLN A 51 16.01 37.71 0.95
CA GLN A 51 14.91 36.84 0.55
C GLN A 51 14.00 36.62 1.78
N GLY A 52 12.92 37.41 1.87
CA GLY A 52 12.13 37.57 3.11
C GLY A 52 11.58 38.97 3.41
N GLY A 53 11.88 40.00 2.60
CA GLY A 53 11.13 41.27 2.60
C GLY A 53 11.45 42.26 3.73
N ALA A 54 12.55 42.06 4.47
CA ALA A 54 13.02 43.05 5.45
C ALA A 54 14.10 43.95 4.80
N GLU A 55 13.69 45.15 4.38
CA GLU A 55 14.60 46.22 3.97
C GLU A 55 15.57 46.55 5.12
N PHE A 56 16.86 46.32 4.94
CA PHE A 56 17.86 46.89 5.84
C PHE A 56 17.98 48.38 5.52
N ARG A 57 17.25 49.23 6.25
CA ARG A 57 17.52 50.67 6.29
C ARG A 57 18.73 50.86 7.20
N GLY A 58 19.77 51.53 6.70
CA GLY A 58 21.05 51.75 7.39
C GLY A 58 20.92 52.57 8.69
N PHE A 59 21.99 53.25 9.09
CA PHE A 59 21.92 54.15 10.25
C PHE A 59 21.45 55.53 9.86
N GLU A 60 20.55 56.12 10.65
CA GLU A 60 20.16 57.52 10.51
C GLU A 60 20.94 58.34 11.54
N PHE A 61 21.67 59.36 11.06
CA PHE A 61 22.46 60.24 11.90
C PHE A 61 21.74 61.59 12.00
N SER A 62 21.45 62.03 13.22
CA SER A 62 20.81 63.31 13.49
C SER A 62 21.64 64.14 14.45
N VAL A 63 21.59 65.47 14.29
CA VAL A 63 22.28 66.43 15.16
C VAL A 63 21.23 67.27 15.88
N THR A 64 21.37 67.40 17.20
CA THR A 64 20.50 68.31 17.97
C THR A 64 20.68 69.75 17.46
N PRO A 65 19.61 70.45 17.04
CA PRO A 65 19.70 71.78 16.44
C PRO A 65 20.02 72.90 17.45
N SER A 66 19.98 72.59 18.75
CA SER A 66 20.26 73.52 19.84
C SER A 66 21.46 73.04 20.68
N PRO A 67 22.31 73.95 21.18
CA PRO A 67 23.36 73.62 22.11
C PRO A 67 22.82 72.90 23.37
N PRO A 68 23.54 71.88 23.90
CA PRO A 68 24.78 71.32 23.36
C PRO A 68 24.52 70.43 22.13
N TYR A 69 25.25 70.67 21.04
CA TYR A 69 25.18 69.85 19.83
C TYR A 69 25.59 68.40 20.14
N ARG A 70 24.72 67.45 19.82
CA ARG A 70 24.98 66.01 19.99
C ARG A 70 24.58 65.26 18.73
N TRP A 71 25.41 64.30 18.35
CA TRP A 71 25.16 63.34 17.29
C TRP A 71 24.42 62.14 17.89
N THR A 72 23.21 61.90 17.38
CA THR A 72 22.40 60.74 17.72
C THR A 72 22.36 59.81 16.51
N VAL A 73 22.67 58.54 16.74
CA VAL A 73 22.61 57.49 15.72
C VAL A 73 21.49 56.53 16.08
N VAL A 74 20.52 56.38 15.17
CA VAL A 74 19.44 55.40 15.30
C VAL A 74 19.54 54.39 14.18
N ARG A 75 19.19 53.14 14.48
CA ARG A 75 19.14 52.09 13.47
C ARG A 75 17.84 52.22 12.67
N GLY A 76 17.91 52.17 11.33
CA GLY A 76 16.76 52.39 10.46
C GLY A 76 15.67 51.31 10.54
N ARG A 77 16.00 50.10 11.03
CA ARG A 77 15.06 48.97 11.14
C ARG A 77 14.08 49.09 12.32
N ASP A 78 14.58 49.46 13.49
CA ASP A 78 13.86 49.42 14.77
C ASP A 78 13.86 50.77 15.50
N ARG A 79 14.51 51.79 14.94
CA ARG A 79 14.72 53.13 15.52
C ARG A 79 15.37 53.09 16.91
N GLN A 80 16.08 52.01 17.24
CA GLN A 80 16.81 51.95 18.50
C GLN A 80 18.02 52.88 18.46
N SER A 81 18.22 53.61 19.56
CA SER A 81 19.37 54.49 19.73
C SER A 81 20.63 53.64 19.94
N VAL A 82 21.58 53.79 19.01
CA VAL A 82 22.86 53.08 19.04
C VAL A 82 23.94 53.94 19.69
N SER A 83 23.87 55.26 19.52
CA SER A 83 24.85 56.18 20.11
C SER A 83 24.27 57.59 20.29
N ASN A 84 24.68 58.27 21.36
CA ASN A 84 24.39 59.68 21.63
C ASN A 84 25.67 60.34 22.17
N ASN A 85 26.43 60.98 21.29
CA ASN A 85 27.73 61.54 21.62
C ASN A 85 27.90 62.96 21.06
N ALA A 86 28.68 63.80 21.74
CA ALA A 86 29.02 65.14 21.23
C ALA A 86 29.98 65.11 20.02
N ILE A 87 30.62 63.96 19.75
CA ILE A 87 31.70 63.80 18.77
C ILE A 87 31.23 62.85 17.66
N ALA A 88 31.14 63.37 16.43
CA ALA A 88 30.73 62.65 15.22
C ALA A 88 31.52 61.34 14.96
N PRO A 89 32.87 61.33 14.98
CA PRO A 89 33.65 60.10 14.82
C PRO A 89 33.30 58.99 15.81
N LYS A 90 32.95 59.35 17.06
CA LYS A 90 32.60 58.36 18.08
C LYS A 90 31.24 57.71 17.79
N ALA A 91 30.28 58.50 17.31
CA ALA A 91 28.99 58.01 16.84
C ALA A 91 29.12 57.02 15.66
N ILE A 92 30.05 57.29 14.72
CA ILE A 92 30.37 56.37 13.61
C ILE A 92 30.97 55.06 14.15
N VAL A 93 31.99 55.14 15.00
CA VAL A 93 32.65 53.95 15.57
C VAL A 93 31.67 53.08 16.37
N ASP A 94 30.76 53.70 17.14
CA ASP A 94 29.73 52.98 17.88
C ASP A 94 28.74 52.25 16.94
N SER A 95 28.39 52.86 15.81
CA SER A 95 27.54 52.22 14.79
C SER A 95 28.23 51.02 14.12
N LEU A 96 29.52 51.13 13.78
CA LEU A 96 30.31 50.02 13.23
C LEU A 96 30.45 48.87 14.23
N LYS A 97 30.64 49.17 15.52
CA LYS A 97 30.65 48.16 16.59
C LYS A 97 29.31 47.44 16.69
N ALA A 98 28.20 48.18 16.58
CA ALA A 98 26.86 47.57 16.61
C ALA A 98 26.63 46.62 15.42
N VAL A 99 27.06 46.98 14.20
CA VAL A 99 27.01 46.08 13.04
C VAL A 99 27.86 44.84 13.28
N THR A 100 29.08 45.02 13.77
CA THR A 100 30.01 43.92 14.03
C THR A 100 29.43 42.94 15.06
N GLN A 101 28.83 43.45 16.13
CA GLN A 101 28.17 42.63 17.14
C GLN A 101 26.96 41.89 16.56
N GLU A 102 26.11 42.55 15.78
CA GLU A 102 24.96 41.91 15.13
C GLU A 102 25.40 40.79 14.18
N GLN A 103 26.42 41.04 13.36
CA GLN A 103 27.00 40.03 12.47
C GLN A 103 27.59 38.86 13.25
N GLN A 104 28.31 39.11 14.33
CA GLN A 104 28.86 38.04 15.18
C GLN A 104 27.75 37.20 15.81
N THR A 105 26.68 37.82 16.30
CA THR A 105 25.51 37.10 16.84
C THR A 105 24.87 36.24 15.77
N ARG A 106 24.60 36.79 14.58
CA ARG A 106 24.04 36.01 13.45
C ARG A 106 24.95 34.87 13.01
N ILE A 107 26.27 35.08 13.00
CA ILE A 107 27.24 34.02 12.67
C ILE A 107 27.14 32.88 13.69
N ARG A 108 27.06 33.19 14.99
CA ARG A 108 26.91 32.17 16.04
C ARG A 108 25.59 31.41 15.88
N GLU A 109 24.47 32.11 15.71
CA GLU A 109 23.15 31.50 15.49
C GLU A 109 23.14 30.58 14.26
N LEU A 110 23.76 31.01 13.16
CA LEU A 110 23.86 30.21 11.94
C LEU A 110 24.79 29.00 12.11
N GLN A 111 25.87 29.13 12.90
CA GLN A 111 26.77 28.02 13.22
C GLN A 111 26.08 26.97 14.10
N GLU A 112 25.35 27.39 15.12
CA GLU A 112 24.54 26.50 15.96
C GLU A 112 23.49 25.77 15.12
N ARG A 113 22.72 26.52 14.32
CA ARG A 113 21.71 25.94 13.43
C ARG A 113 22.30 24.96 12.41
N ARG A 114 23.50 25.25 11.89
CA ARG A 114 24.22 24.32 11.01
C ARG A 114 24.58 23.02 11.76
N GLY A 115 25.02 23.11 13.00
CA GLY A 115 25.31 21.95 13.84
C GLY A 115 24.09 21.07 14.07
N ASP A 116 22.95 21.68 14.40
CA ASP A 116 21.69 20.95 14.61
C ASP A 116 21.17 20.30 13.33
N LEU A 117 21.20 21.02 12.20
CA LEU A 117 20.82 20.47 10.90
C LEU A 117 21.74 19.32 10.46
N GLN A 118 23.04 19.39 10.78
CA GLN A 118 23.97 18.31 10.48
C GLN A 118 23.65 17.05 11.28
N LYS A 119 23.35 17.18 12.58
CA LYS A 119 22.93 16.05 13.42
C LYS A 119 21.65 15.40 12.89
N LEU A 120 20.64 16.21 12.55
CA LEU A 120 19.40 15.71 11.96
C LEU A 120 19.68 14.97 10.65
N LEU A 121 20.53 15.51 9.79
CA LEU A 121 20.89 14.87 8.53
C LEU A 121 21.57 13.51 8.75
N ASP A 122 22.47 13.42 9.73
CA ASP A 122 23.16 12.17 10.06
C ASP A 122 22.21 11.13 10.67
N GLU A 123 21.28 11.55 11.54
CA GLU A 123 20.19 10.70 12.06
C GLU A 123 19.28 10.17 10.95
N TRP A 124 18.84 11.04 10.03
CA TRP A 124 18.01 10.66 8.89
C TRP A 124 18.71 9.68 7.96
N LYS A 125 20.01 9.87 7.69
CA LYS A 125 20.79 8.92 6.89
C LYS A 125 20.88 7.56 7.56
N GLY A 126 21.13 7.51 8.87
CA GLY A 126 21.16 6.26 9.63
C GLY A 126 19.83 5.52 9.54
N ASN A 127 18.73 6.22 9.83
CA ASN A 127 17.39 5.64 9.79
C ASN A 127 17.00 5.17 8.38
N SER A 128 17.32 5.94 7.34
CA SER A 128 17.02 5.57 5.95
C SER A 128 17.62 4.22 5.56
N THR A 129 18.87 3.94 5.95
CA THR A 129 19.51 2.66 5.63
C THR A 129 18.88 1.48 6.38
N ALA A 130 18.48 1.67 7.64
CA ALA A 130 17.79 0.66 8.42
C ALA A 130 16.38 0.39 7.86
N ASP A 131 15.67 1.45 7.46
CA ASP A 131 14.35 1.36 6.85
C ASP A 131 14.39 0.65 5.49
N GLU A 132 15.38 0.96 4.65
CA GLU A 132 15.58 0.27 3.37
C GLU A 132 15.83 -1.23 3.57
N GLN A 133 16.64 -1.62 4.55
CA GLN A 133 16.87 -3.03 4.88
C GLN A 133 15.60 -3.70 5.40
N ALA A 134 14.89 -3.07 6.34
CA ALA A 134 13.64 -3.61 6.90
C ALA A 134 12.55 -3.77 5.84
N LEU A 135 12.44 -2.83 4.89
CA LEU A 135 11.55 -2.94 3.75
C LEU A 135 11.96 -4.07 2.81
N GLY A 136 13.26 -4.23 2.55
CA GLY A 136 13.81 -5.34 1.77
C GLY A 136 13.47 -6.71 2.37
N ASP A 137 13.69 -6.88 3.67
CA ASP A 137 13.36 -8.10 4.41
C ASP A 137 11.85 -8.37 4.38
N ARG A 138 11.04 -7.32 4.58
CA ARG A 138 9.58 -7.45 4.53
C ARG A 138 9.08 -7.87 3.16
N VAL A 139 9.66 -7.34 2.08
CA VAL A 139 9.34 -7.76 0.71
C VAL A 139 9.72 -9.21 0.47
N ALA A 140 10.90 -9.64 0.93
CA ALA A 140 11.35 -11.02 0.79
C ALA A 140 10.42 -12.01 1.52
N ASP A 141 9.97 -11.67 2.73
CA ASP A 141 9.04 -12.50 3.49
C ASP A 141 7.64 -12.56 2.86
N LEU A 142 7.16 -11.43 2.32
CA LEU A 142 5.89 -11.39 1.59
C LEU A 142 5.95 -12.25 0.32
N LEU A 143 7.07 -12.22 -0.42
CA LEU A 143 7.26 -13.06 -1.59
C LEU A 143 7.25 -14.56 -1.24
N LYS A 144 7.98 -14.96 -0.19
CA LYS A 144 7.96 -16.34 0.31
C LYS A 144 6.56 -16.80 0.70
N THR A 145 5.83 -15.94 1.41
CA THR A 145 4.45 -16.23 1.83
C THR A 145 3.52 -16.37 0.62
N TYR A 146 3.64 -15.47 -0.35
CA TYR A 146 2.88 -15.52 -1.59
C TYR A 146 3.15 -16.81 -2.39
N GLU A 147 4.40 -17.21 -2.53
CA GLU A 147 4.78 -18.45 -3.22
C GLU A 147 4.22 -19.68 -2.51
N ALA A 148 4.30 -19.73 -1.18
CA ALA A 148 3.72 -20.81 -0.38
C ALA A 148 2.20 -20.90 -0.56
N THR A 149 1.48 -19.78 -0.41
CA THR A 149 0.01 -19.74 -0.61
C THR A 149 -0.38 -20.12 -2.04
N ARG A 150 0.41 -19.70 -3.04
CA ARG A 150 0.19 -20.09 -4.44
C ARG A 150 0.36 -21.59 -4.65
N ALA A 151 1.37 -22.21 -4.02
CA ALA A 151 1.58 -23.64 -4.08
C ALA A 151 0.42 -24.41 -3.42
N GLU A 152 -0.02 -23.98 -2.24
CA GLU A 152 -1.18 -24.54 -1.54
C GLU A 152 -2.46 -24.43 -2.38
N ALA A 153 -2.72 -23.27 -2.99
CA ALA A 153 -3.86 -23.06 -3.86
C ALA A 153 -3.85 -24.01 -5.09
N SER A 154 -2.67 -24.22 -5.69
CA SER A 154 -2.52 -25.15 -6.81
C SER A 154 -2.74 -26.61 -6.41
N GLN A 155 -2.26 -27.01 -5.22
CA GLN A 155 -2.51 -28.34 -4.67
C GLN A 155 -4.00 -28.54 -4.39
N LEU A 156 -4.66 -27.56 -3.78
CA LEU A 156 -6.09 -27.62 -3.49
C LEU A 156 -6.92 -27.70 -4.77
N ALA A 157 -6.59 -26.91 -5.80
CA ALA A 157 -7.25 -26.99 -7.11
C ALA A 157 -7.13 -28.40 -7.73
N THR A 158 -5.97 -29.05 -7.58
CA THR A 158 -5.75 -30.42 -8.06
C THR A 158 -6.60 -31.43 -7.27
N GLN A 159 -6.73 -31.26 -5.95
CA GLN A 159 -7.57 -32.11 -5.11
C GLN A 159 -9.06 -31.95 -5.46
N VAL A 160 -9.53 -30.72 -5.68
CA VAL A 160 -10.91 -30.45 -6.11
C VAL A 160 -11.19 -31.06 -7.48
N ALA A 161 -10.25 -30.97 -8.43
CA ALA A 161 -10.41 -31.59 -9.74
C ALA A 161 -10.54 -33.12 -9.63
N ARG A 162 -9.70 -33.77 -8.81
CA ARG A 162 -9.79 -35.22 -8.55
C ARG A 162 -11.11 -35.61 -7.88
N GLY A 163 -11.51 -34.88 -6.84
CA GLY A 163 -12.79 -35.13 -6.16
C GLY A 163 -14.00 -34.96 -7.10
N THR A 164 -13.93 -33.99 -8.01
CA THR A 164 -14.96 -33.79 -9.05
C THR A 164 -15.01 -34.96 -10.04
N GLU A 165 -13.85 -35.44 -10.50
CA GLU A 165 -13.77 -36.60 -11.39
C GLU A 165 -14.30 -37.88 -10.72
N GLU A 166 -13.97 -38.10 -9.45
CA GLU A 166 -14.50 -39.21 -8.66
C GLU A 166 -16.02 -39.13 -8.48
N ALA A 167 -16.54 -37.94 -8.19
CA ALA A 167 -17.98 -37.71 -8.08
C ALA A 167 -18.70 -38.04 -9.40
N GLN A 168 -18.16 -37.60 -10.55
CA GLN A 168 -18.72 -37.93 -11.87
C GLN A 168 -18.72 -39.43 -12.14
N LYS A 169 -17.64 -40.14 -11.78
CA LYS A 169 -17.58 -41.62 -11.90
C LYS A 169 -18.63 -42.31 -11.03
N ILE A 170 -18.87 -41.79 -9.82
CA ILE A 170 -19.92 -42.31 -8.93
C ILE A 170 -21.30 -42.07 -9.53
N GLU A 171 -21.57 -40.88 -10.05
CA GLU A 171 -22.85 -40.56 -10.70
C GLU A 171 -23.10 -41.46 -11.92
N GLN A 172 -22.10 -41.70 -12.75
CA GLN A 172 -22.19 -42.64 -13.89
C GLN A 172 -22.53 -44.05 -13.41
N ARG A 173 -21.85 -44.57 -12.39
CA ARG A 173 -22.16 -45.89 -11.80
C ARG A 173 -23.56 -45.95 -11.20
N ILE A 174 -24.04 -44.86 -10.61
CA ILE A 174 -25.41 -44.79 -10.09
C ILE A 174 -26.41 -44.84 -11.25
N ALA A 175 -26.16 -44.14 -12.35
CA ALA A 175 -26.99 -44.16 -13.54
C ALA A 175 -27.06 -45.57 -14.15
N GLU A 176 -25.91 -46.23 -14.35
CA GLU A 176 -25.83 -47.62 -14.82
C GLU A 176 -26.62 -48.58 -13.91
N ARG A 177 -26.44 -48.47 -12.59
CA ARG A 177 -27.20 -49.30 -11.63
C ARG A 177 -28.70 -49.03 -11.66
N ARG A 178 -29.12 -47.78 -11.89
CA ARG A 178 -30.54 -47.45 -12.02
C ARG A 178 -31.14 -48.10 -13.27
N GLU A 179 -30.42 -48.05 -14.39
CA GLU A 179 -30.82 -48.73 -15.62
C GLU A 179 -30.91 -50.25 -15.45
N ASP A 180 -29.92 -50.85 -14.80
CA ASP A 180 -29.92 -52.28 -14.48
C ASP A 180 -31.12 -52.69 -13.61
N VAL A 181 -31.43 -51.91 -12.58
CA VAL A 181 -32.59 -52.17 -11.72
C VAL A 181 -33.90 -52.07 -12.50
N ILE A 182 -34.03 -51.10 -13.41
CA ILE A 182 -35.21 -50.97 -14.29
C ILE A 182 -35.31 -52.20 -15.20
N ARG A 183 -34.22 -52.59 -15.87
CA ARG A 183 -34.17 -53.77 -16.73
C ARG A 183 -34.57 -55.04 -15.99
N LEU A 184 -33.98 -55.28 -14.82
CA LEU A 184 -34.28 -56.46 -13.99
C LEU A 184 -35.73 -56.46 -13.50
N ARG A 185 -36.31 -55.30 -13.18
CA ARG A 185 -37.73 -55.19 -12.84
C ARG A 185 -38.64 -55.57 -14.01
N THR A 186 -38.31 -55.14 -15.23
CA THR A 186 -39.05 -55.51 -16.44
C THR A 186 -38.97 -57.02 -16.69
N GLN A 187 -37.77 -57.61 -16.62
CA GLN A 187 -37.58 -59.06 -16.76
C GLN A 187 -38.36 -59.85 -15.70
N LEU A 188 -38.35 -59.39 -14.44
CA LEU A 188 -39.12 -60.01 -13.37
C LEU A 188 -40.64 -59.96 -13.65
N ALA A 189 -41.13 -58.84 -14.18
CA ALA A 189 -42.54 -58.69 -14.55
C ALA A 189 -42.94 -59.63 -15.71
N GLU A 190 -42.05 -59.81 -16.69
CA GLU A 190 -42.22 -60.75 -17.81
C GLU A 190 -42.27 -62.20 -17.30
N ILE A 191 -41.29 -62.61 -16.48
CA ILE A 191 -41.25 -63.97 -15.88
C ILE A 191 -42.51 -64.24 -15.04
N ARG A 192 -42.99 -63.24 -14.28
CA ARG A 192 -44.24 -63.38 -13.52
C ARG A 192 -45.42 -63.62 -14.44
N THR A 193 -45.54 -62.84 -15.51
CA THR A 193 -46.59 -63.00 -16.53
C THR A 193 -46.55 -64.37 -17.18
N ASP A 194 -45.37 -64.85 -17.57
CA ASP A 194 -45.19 -66.19 -18.14
C ASP A 194 -45.54 -67.30 -17.14
N GLY A 195 -45.17 -67.11 -15.87
CA GLY A 195 -45.55 -68.03 -14.79
C GLY A 195 -47.07 -68.06 -14.53
N PHE A 196 -47.82 -66.99 -14.84
CA PHE A 196 -49.29 -67.03 -14.84
C PHE A 196 -49.82 -67.82 -16.05
N ARG A 197 -49.33 -67.53 -17.26
CA ARG A 197 -49.71 -68.26 -18.49
C ARG A 197 -49.44 -69.76 -18.39
N GLN A 198 -48.29 -70.16 -17.86
CA GLN A 198 -47.95 -71.57 -17.65
C GLN A 198 -48.90 -72.25 -16.65
N ARG A 199 -49.38 -71.53 -15.64
CA ARG A 199 -50.36 -72.06 -14.68
C ARG A 199 -51.72 -72.25 -15.34
N GLU A 200 -52.18 -71.31 -16.16
CA GLU A 200 -53.41 -71.45 -16.95
C GLU A 200 -53.33 -72.63 -17.91
N LEU A 201 -52.25 -72.74 -18.69
CA LEU A 201 -52.05 -73.88 -19.61
C LEU A 201 -52.02 -75.23 -18.87
N ARG A 202 -51.39 -75.30 -17.69
CA ARG A 202 -51.42 -76.52 -16.88
C ARG A 202 -52.82 -76.88 -16.42
N GLN A 203 -53.61 -75.89 -16.02
CA GLN A 203 -54.99 -76.10 -15.61
C GLN A 203 -55.82 -76.61 -16.79
N GLU A 204 -55.73 -75.96 -17.96
CA GLU A 204 -56.41 -76.37 -19.19
C GLU A 204 -56.03 -77.81 -19.62
N LEU A 205 -54.73 -78.15 -19.60
CA LEU A 205 -54.27 -79.51 -19.92
C LEU A 205 -54.76 -80.54 -18.89
N THR A 206 -54.89 -80.16 -17.62
CA THR A 206 -55.42 -81.04 -16.57
C THR A 206 -56.91 -81.29 -16.77
N ASP A 207 -57.66 -80.25 -17.11
CA ASP A 207 -59.09 -80.34 -17.40
C ASP A 207 -59.32 -81.21 -18.66
N GLN A 208 -58.53 -81.03 -19.71
CA GLN A 208 -58.56 -81.87 -20.92
C GLN A 208 -58.21 -83.34 -20.62
N LEU A 209 -57.22 -83.60 -19.75
CA LEU A 209 -56.90 -84.96 -19.33
C LEU A 209 -58.07 -85.62 -18.57
N GLN A 210 -58.75 -84.88 -17.70
CA GLN A 210 -59.93 -85.37 -17.00
C GLN A 210 -61.08 -85.68 -17.97
N GLU A 211 -61.33 -84.80 -18.94
CA GLU A 211 -62.33 -85.03 -19.99
C GLU A 211 -62.02 -86.29 -20.81
N LEU A 212 -60.76 -86.45 -21.24
CA LEU A 212 -60.32 -87.64 -21.98
C LEU A 212 -60.45 -88.92 -21.16
N LEU A 213 -60.12 -88.88 -19.86
CA LEU A 213 -60.29 -90.01 -18.95
C LEU A 213 -61.76 -90.41 -18.82
N ALA A 214 -62.66 -89.43 -18.66
CA ALA A 214 -64.11 -89.67 -18.58
C ALA A 214 -64.66 -90.27 -19.88
N ILE A 215 -64.24 -89.77 -21.05
CA ILE A 215 -64.62 -90.32 -22.36
C ILE A 215 -64.11 -91.77 -22.50
N LEU A 216 -62.87 -92.04 -22.07
CA LEU A 216 -62.27 -93.36 -22.14
C LEU A 216 -63.01 -94.35 -21.21
N GLU A 217 -63.37 -93.93 -20.01
CA GLU A 217 -64.17 -94.71 -19.07
C GLU A 217 -65.55 -95.03 -19.64
N GLN A 218 -66.23 -94.03 -20.20
CA GLN A 218 -67.52 -94.24 -20.88
C GLN A 218 -67.39 -95.18 -22.09
N ALA A 219 -66.31 -95.08 -22.87
CA ALA A 219 -66.04 -95.98 -23.99
C ALA A 219 -65.76 -97.42 -23.52
N LYS A 220 -65.03 -97.60 -22.40
CA LYS A 220 -64.81 -98.90 -21.76
C LYS A 220 -66.13 -99.51 -21.28
N GLU A 221 -66.98 -98.74 -20.61
CA GLU A 221 -68.31 -99.18 -20.17
C GLU A 221 -69.17 -99.63 -21.36
N ARG A 222 -69.23 -98.83 -22.43
CA ARG A 222 -69.94 -99.21 -23.66
C ARG A 222 -69.38 -100.47 -24.29
N ASN A 223 -68.06 -100.65 -24.31
CA ASN A 223 -67.43 -101.85 -24.84
C ASN A 223 -67.76 -103.09 -23.98
N GLN A 224 -67.75 -102.95 -22.65
CA GLN A 224 -68.20 -104.01 -21.74
C GLN A 224 -69.68 -104.37 -21.96
N GLN A 225 -70.55 -103.37 -22.13
CA GLN A 225 -71.97 -103.58 -22.47
C GLN A 225 -72.14 -104.30 -23.82
N LEU A 226 -71.35 -103.92 -24.84
CA LEU A 226 -71.34 -104.60 -26.13
C LEU A 226 -70.91 -106.07 -25.99
N HIS A 227 -69.84 -106.34 -25.24
CA HIS A 227 -69.41 -107.72 -24.96
C HIS A 227 -70.45 -108.53 -24.17
N GLN A 228 -71.14 -107.92 -23.20
CA GLN A 228 -72.24 -108.58 -22.49
C GLN A 228 -73.46 -108.83 -23.40
N SER A 229 -73.78 -107.90 -24.30
CA SER A 229 -74.87 -108.06 -25.27
C SER A 229 -74.57 -109.10 -26.37
N GLN A 230 -73.30 -109.25 -26.78
CA GLN A 230 -72.86 -110.32 -27.68
C GLN A 230 -72.78 -111.68 -26.97
N GLY A 231 -72.56 -111.71 -25.65
CA GLY A 231 -72.74 -112.91 -24.83
C GLY A 231 -74.22 -113.29 -24.60
N GLY A 232 -75.15 -112.34 -24.73
CA GLY A 232 -76.60 -112.53 -24.58
C GLY A 232 -77.37 -112.84 -25.88
N ALA A 233 -76.77 -112.60 -27.05
CA ALA A 233 -77.40 -112.83 -28.37
C ALA A 233 -77.25 -114.28 -28.87
N GLY A 234 -77.45 -115.26 -27.98
CA GLY A 234 -77.24 -116.68 -28.27
C GLY A 234 -78.23 -117.65 -27.63
N VAL A 235 -79.31 -117.22 -26.95
CA VAL A 235 -80.41 -118.10 -26.52
C VAL A 235 -81.72 -117.34 -26.46
N ALA A 236 -82.47 -117.31 -27.56
CA ALA A 236 -83.93 -117.44 -27.59
C ALA A 236 -84.42 -117.23 -29.02
N VAL A 237 -85.10 -118.25 -29.55
CA VAL A 237 -86.27 -118.22 -30.45
C VAL A 237 -86.19 -119.37 -31.46
N THR A 238 -86.85 -120.47 -31.12
CA THR A 238 -87.71 -121.36 -31.94
C THR A 238 -88.39 -122.28 -30.92
N GLY A 239 -89.71 -122.34 -30.68
CA GLY A 239 -90.86 -122.20 -31.58
C GLY A 239 -91.38 -123.61 -31.93
N SER A 240 -92.68 -123.88 -31.65
CA SER A 240 -93.48 -125.09 -31.95
C SER A 240 -93.40 -126.22 -30.91
N GLY A 241 -94.46 -126.77 -30.29
CA GLY A 241 -95.90 -126.81 -30.59
C GLY A 241 -96.36 -128.28 -30.74
N THR A 242 -97.36 -128.74 -29.97
CA THR A 242 -98.48 -129.63 -30.38
C THR A 242 -99.29 -130.18 -29.19
N LEU A 243 -100.63 -130.07 -29.35
CA LEU A 243 -101.75 -130.85 -28.81
C LEU A 243 -102.11 -130.73 -27.33
#